data_AF-X1DV38-F1
#
_entry.id   AF-X1DV38-F1
#
_cell.length_a   1.000
_cell.length_b   1.000
_cell.length_c   1.000
_cell.angle_alpha   90.00
_cell.angle_beta   90.00
_cell.angle_gamma   90.00
#
_symmetry.space_group_name_H-M   'P 1'
#
loop_
_entity.id
_entity.type
_entity.pdbx_description
1 polymer ?
#
loop_
_entity_poly.entity_id
_entity_poly.type
_entity_poly.pdbx_seq_one_letter_code
_entity_poly.pdbx_strand_id
1 'polypeptide(L)'
;MAGSIGVANEAKLAFDGGGKVDAIYVDEGDVVKEGEALAVLAPVDTDALGLALAQAELNLAQAKVSLAQADAAQEQAEAALEQAEYNLEQLQRYHATYEDRRIARLQISAAELQVKAAEAQVEAAELAVDVAKQAVEEAKSKLEIETITAPFDGVVTSVDVEEGDIIPDSGMSQVTI
;
A
#
# COMPACT_ATOMS: atom_id res chain seq x y z
N MET A 1 24.53 -27.54 48.34
CA MET A 1 23.66 -26.42 47.93
C MET A 1 23.97 -26.17 46.47
N ALA A 2 23.06 -26.51 45.56
CA ALA A 2 23.20 -26.14 44.16
C ALA A 2 22.73 -24.69 44.03
N GLY A 3 23.66 -23.77 43.79
CA GLY A 3 23.33 -22.38 43.46
C GLY A 3 23.03 -22.31 41.98
N SER A 4 21.77 -22.06 41.62
CA SER A 4 21.41 -21.71 40.24
C SER A 4 21.84 -20.25 40.01
N ILE A 5 22.89 -20.06 39.21
CA ILE A 5 23.22 -18.75 38.66
C ILE A 5 22.16 -18.49 37.58
N GLY A 6 21.14 -17.72 37.91
CA GLY A 6 20.17 -17.24 36.92
C GLY A 6 20.80 -16.10 36.13
N VAL A 7 20.75 -16.20 34.80
CA VAL A 7 21.13 -15.10 33.90
C VAL A 7 20.22 -13.91 34.20
N ALA A 8 20.78 -12.69 34.27
CA ALA A 8 20.02 -11.51 34.70
C ALA A 8 19.01 -11.04 33.65
N ASN A 9 19.29 -11.26 32.36
CA ASN A 9 18.43 -10.97 31.21
C ASN A 9 18.54 -12.12 30.21
N GLU A 10 17.41 -12.68 29.78
CA GLU A 10 17.31 -13.67 28.71
C GLU A 10 16.24 -13.17 27.73
N ALA A 11 16.57 -13.05 26.44
CA ALA A 11 15.63 -12.70 25.39
C ALA A 11 15.49 -13.85 24.40
N LYS A 12 14.26 -14.29 24.21
CA LYS A 12 13.88 -15.25 23.16
C LYS A 12 13.37 -14.46 21.97
N LEU A 13 14.16 -14.43 20.92
CA LEU A 13 13.82 -13.80 19.66
C LEU A 13 13.24 -14.86 18.74
N ALA A 14 12.10 -14.54 18.14
CA ALA A 14 11.48 -15.34 17.10
C ALA A 14 11.13 -14.43 15.94
N PHE A 15 11.04 -15.00 14.75
CA PHE A 15 10.50 -14.29 13.60
C PHE A 15 8.99 -14.16 13.75
N ASP A 16 8.45 -12.98 13.42
CA ASP A 16 7.01 -12.72 13.48
C ASP A 16 6.29 -13.28 12.24
N GLY A 17 6.99 -13.36 11.10
CA GLY A 17 6.47 -13.92 9.84
C GLY A 17 7.13 -15.24 9.43
N GLY A 18 6.42 -16.00 8.58
CA GLY A 18 6.98 -17.18 7.91
C GLY A 18 7.86 -16.83 6.70
N GLY A 19 9.04 -17.42 6.60
CA GLY A 19 10.02 -17.13 5.55
C GLY A 19 11.10 -18.20 5.41
N LYS A 20 11.99 -18.04 4.44
CA LYS A 20 13.21 -18.84 4.29
C LYS A 20 14.37 -18.07 4.90
N VAL A 21 15.19 -18.73 5.73
CA VAL A 21 16.41 -18.13 6.27
C VAL A 21 17.39 -17.90 5.12
N ASP A 22 17.69 -16.63 4.83
CA ASP A 22 18.59 -16.23 3.75
C ASP A 22 20.05 -16.27 4.21
N ALA A 23 20.32 -15.70 5.39
CA ALA A 23 21.64 -15.70 6.00
C ALA A 23 21.55 -15.60 7.54
N ILE A 24 22.51 -16.23 8.21
CA ILE A 24 22.72 -16.11 9.67
C ILE A 24 24.09 -15.48 9.89
N TYR A 25 24.14 -14.43 10.71
CA TYR A 25 25.37 -13.67 10.96
C TYR A 25 26.02 -13.96 12.32
N VAL A 26 25.43 -14.85 13.12
CA VAL A 26 25.87 -15.13 14.49
C VAL A 26 25.89 -16.64 14.78
N ASP A 27 26.90 -17.08 15.52
CA ASP A 27 27.01 -18.46 16.00
C ASP A 27 26.77 -18.56 17.52
N GLU A 28 26.49 -19.76 18.02
CA GLU A 28 26.40 -20.00 19.47
C GLU A 28 27.71 -19.63 20.19
N GLY A 29 27.61 -18.75 21.18
CA GLY A 29 28.74 -18.23 21.94
C GLY A 29 29.29 -16.89 21.43
N ASP A 30 28.76 -16.33 20.34
CA ASP A 30 29.15 -15.02 19.85
C ASP A 30 28.60 -13.88 20.73
N VAL A 31 29.41 -12.82 20.86
CA VAL A 31 29.04 -11.59 21.57
C VAL A 31 28.39 -10.63 20.59
N VAL A 32 27.15 -10.25 20.87
CA VAL A 32 26.34 -9.37 20.01
C VAL A 32 26.01 -8.07 20.72
N LYS A 33 25.82 -7.00 19.95
CA LYS A 33 25.43 -5.68 20.47
C LYS A 33 23.97 -5.37 20.23
N GLU A 34 23.40 -4.48 21.04
CA GLU A 34 22.07 -3.92 20.81
C GLU A 34 21.96 -3.36 19.38
N GLY A 35 20.99 -3.86 18.62
CA GLY A 35 20.74 -3.51 17.22
C GLY A 35 21.54 -4.31 16.19
N GLU A 36 22.40 -5.24 16.59
CA GLU A 36 23.16 -6.09 15.66
C GLU A 36 22.25 -7.13 15.00
N ALA A 37 22.34 -7.25 13.66
CA ALA A 37 21.56 -8.21 12.90
C ALA A 37 22.05 -9.63 13.15
N LEU A 38 21.16 -10.50 13.60
CA LEU A 38 21.45 -11.88 13.96
C LEU A 38 21.15 -12.82 12.79
N ALA A 39 19.99 -12.66 12.19
CA ALA A 39 19.53 -13.49 11.08
C ALA A 39 18.56 -12.72 10.19
N VAL A 40 18.56 -13.07 8.91
CA VAL A 40 17.73 -12.46 7.86
C VAL A 40 16.82 -13.53 7.27
N LEU A 41 15.51 -13.28 7.27
CA LEU A 41 14.52 -14.07 6.55
C LEU A 41 14.18 -13.39 5.23
N ALA A 42 14.36 -14.12 4.14
CA ALA A 42 13.78 -13.78 2.85
C ALA A 42 12.43 -14.51 2.67
N PRO A 43 11.50 -13.94 1.88
CA PRO A 43 10.31 -14.67 1.46
C PRO A 43 10.69 -15.95 0.70
N VAL A 44 9.98 -17.07 0.95
CA VAL A 44 10.28 -18.37 0.31
C VAL A 44 10.06 -18.33 -1.21
N ASP A 45 9.05 -17.60 -1.67
CA ASP A 45 8.62 -17.52 -3.08
C ASP A 45 8.75 -16.08 -3.63
N THR A 46 9.96 -15.51 -3.58
CA THR A 46 10.25 -14.15 -4.11
C THR A 46 9.83 -13.97 -5.57
N ASP A 47 9.95 -15.01 -6.41
CA ASP A 47 9.54 -14.94 -7.82
C ASP A 47 8.02 -14.83 -7.98
N ALA A 48 7.24 -15.64 -7.25
CA ALA A 48 5.78 -15.58 -7.32
C ALA A 48 5.23 -14.30 -6.68
N LEU A 49 5.84 -13.85 -5.59
CA LEU A 49 5.51 -12.59 -4.93
C LEU A 49 5.90 -11.38 -5.79
N GLY A 50 7.04 -11.43 -6.48
CA GLY A 50 7.46 -10.42 -7.46
C GLY A 50 6.48 -10.32 -8.64
N LEU A 51 5.99 -11.46 -9.13
CA LEU A 51 4.93 -11.48 -10.15
C LEU A 51 3.62 -10.89 -9.61
N ALA A 52 3.24 -11.20 -8.37
CA ALA A 52 2.05 -10.64 -7.74
C ALA A 52 2.16 -9.10 -7.57
N LEU A 53 3.34 -8.60 -7.17
CA LEU A 53 3.61 -7.16 -7.11
C LEU A 53 3.49 -6.51 -8.49
N ALA A 54 4.13 -7.07 -9.52
CA ALA A 54 4.04 -6.55 -10.88
C ALA A 54 2.59 -6.50 -11.39
N GLN A 55 1.78 -7.52 -11.07
CA GLN A 55 0.35 -7.52 -11.40
C GLN A 55 -0.43 -6.45 -10.63
N ALA A 56 -0.13 -6.25 -9.35
CA ALA A 56 -0.75 -5.19 -8.54
C ALA A 56 -0.38 -3.79 -9.07
N GLU A 57 0.88 -3.57 -9.45
CA GLU A 57 1.34 -2.33 -10.07
C GLU A 57 0.66 -2.06 -11.42
N LEU A 58 0.47 -3.11 -12.23
CA LEU A 58 -0.27 -3.01 -13.48
C LEU A 58 -1.73 -2.58 -13.22
N ASN A 59 -2.39 -3.18 -12.23
CA ASN A 59 -3.76 -2.82 -11.85
C ASN A 59 -3.82 -1.37 -11.35
N LEU A 60 -2.82 -0.91 -10.57
CA LEU A 60 -2.71 0.47 -10.14
C LEU A 60 -2.54 1.43 -11.33
N ALA A 61 -1.71 1.06 -12.31
CA ALA A 61 -1.54 1.86 -13.52
C ALA A 61 -2.85 1.96 -14.31
N GLN A 62 -3.60 0.86 -14.45
CA GLN A 62 -4.91 0.85 -15.10
C GLN A 62 -5.94 1.71 -14.35
N ALA A 63 -5.95 1.65 -13.02
CA ALA A 63 -6.82 2.49 -12.19
C ALA A 63 -6.49 3.98 -12.36
N LYS A 64 -5.19 4.35 -12.39
CA LYS A 64 -4.76 5.73 -12.65
C LYS A 64 -5.14 6.23 -14.04
N VAL A 65 -5.07 5.37 -15.06
CA VAL A 65 -5.56 5.72 -16.41
C VAL A 65 -7.06 5.94 -16.39
N SER A 66 -7.81 5.13 -15.66
CA SER A 66 -9.27 5.28 -15.52
C SER A 66 -9.63 6.57 -14.79
N LEU A 67 -8.87 6.94 -13.75
CA LEU A 67 -9.00 8.23 -13.06
C LEU A 67 -8.75 9.40 -14.01
N ALA A 68 -7.65 9.37 -14.77
CA ALA A 68 -7.36 10.42 -15.75
C ALA A 68 -8.45 10.55 -16.84
N GLN A 69 -9.10 9.44 -17.21
CA GLN A 69 -10.24 9.47 -18.13
C GLN A 69 -11.49 10.09 -17.48
N ALA A 70 -11.73 9.81 -16.20
CA ALA A 70 -12.82 10.42 -15.45
C ALA A 70 -12.59 11.93 -15.25
N ASP A 71 -11.36 12.34 -14.91
CA ASP A 71 -10.97 13.76 -14.80
C ASP A 71 -11.21 14.50 -16.13
N ALA A 72 -10.79 13.91 -17.24
CA ALA A 72 -11.02 14.48 -18.56
C ALA A 72 -12.52 14.58 -18.90
N ALA A 73 -13.33 13.62 -18.44
CA ALA A 73 -14.78 13.67 -18.62
C ALA A 73 -15.43 14.76 -17.74
N GLN A 74 -14.92 14.97 -16.53
CA GLN A 74 -15.33 16.06 -15.66
C GLN A 74 -15.00 17.41 -16.29
N GLU A 75 -13.77 17.61 -16.77
CA GLU A 75 -13.36 18.86 -17.43
C GLU A 75 -14.23 19.16 -18.66
N GLN A 76 -14.59 18.13 -19.44
CA GLN A 76 -15.53 18.29 -20.56
C GLN A 76 -16.94 18.69 -20.12
N ALA A 77 -17.43 18.13 -19.01
CA ALA A 77 -18.73 18.48 -18.46
C ALA A 77 -18.74 19.91 -17.90
N GLU A 78 -17.66 20.33 -17.23
CA GLU A 78 -17.49 21.69 -16.73
C GLU A 78 -17.43 22.71 -17.87
N ALA A 79 -16.67 22.41 -18.92
CA ALA A 79 -16.63 23.25 -20.13
C ALA A 79 -18.01 23.36 -20.79
N ALA A 80 -18.80 22.28 -20.81
CA ALA A 80 -20.16 22.30 -21.32
C ALA A 80 -21.10 23.16 -20.47
N LEU A 81 -20.93 23.13 -19.14
CA LEU A 81 -21.66 23.99 -18.20
C LEU A 81 -21.30 25.46 -18.43
N GLU A 82 -20.01 25.80 -18.48
CA GLU A 82 -19.53 27.16 -18.75
C GLU A 82 -20.08 27.68 -20.08
N GLN A 83 -20.09 26.84 -21.13
CA GLN A 83 -20.64 27.21 -22.42
C GLN A 83 -22.16 27.49 -22.36
N ALA A 84 -22.91 26.73 -21.56
CA ALA A 84 -24.34 26.93 -21.35
C ALA A 84 -24.62 28.21 -20.56
N GLU A 85 -23.81 28.52 -19.55
CA GLU A 85 -23.88 29.76 -18.77
C GLU A 85 -23.56 30.98 -19.63
N TYR A 86 -22.51 30.90 -20.43
CA TYR A 86 -22.14 31.95 -21.38
C TYR A 86 -23.27 32.24 -22.38
N ASN A 87 -23.93 31.19 -22.89
CA ASN A 87 -25.08 31.35 -23.79
C ASN A 87 -26.24 32.07 -23.09
N LEU A 88 -26.53 31.73 -21.83
CA LEU A 88 -27.55 32.43 -21.05
C LEU A 88 -27.18 33.92 -20.85
N GLU A 89 -25.91 34.23 -20.55
CA GLU A 89 -25.45 35.61 -20.38
C GLU A 89 -25.64 36.43 -21.66
N GLN A 90 -25.29 35.86 -22.82
CA GLN A 90 -25.48 36.51 -24.12
C GLN A 90 -26.97 36.79 -24.39
N LEU A 91 -27.84 35.81 -24.16
CA LEU A 91 -29.29 35.99 -24.30
C LEU A 91 -29.84 37.10 -23.38
N GLN A 92 -29.28 37.26 -22.19
CA GLN A 92 -29.65 38.37 -21.29
C GLN A 92 -29.20 39.72 -21.84
N ARG A 93 -27.97 39.83 -22.37
CA ARG A 93 -27.44 41.07 -22.97
C ARG A 93 -28.25 41.55 -24.17
N TYR A 94 -28.73 40.63 -25.00
CA TYR A 94 -29.52 40.97 -26.20
C TYR A 94 -31.03 41.06 -25.96
N HIS A 95 -31.48 41.13 -24.70
CA HIS A 95 -32.90 41.17 -24.32
C HIS A 95 -33.74 40.05 -24.97
N ALA A 96 -33.23 38.82 -24.98
CA ALA A 96 -33.95 37.66 -25.51
C ALA A 96 -35.29 37.42 -24.78
N THR A 97 -36.16 36.61 -25.37
CA THR A 97 -37.49 36.37 -24.81
C THR A 97 -37.42 35.55 -23.51
N TYR A 98 -38.53 35.53 -22.77
CA TYR A 98 -38.64 34.72 -21.55
C TYR A 98 -38.45 33.22 -21.84
N GLU A 99 -38.97 32.76 -22.98
CA GLU A 99 -38.88 31.36 -23.41
C GLU A 99 -37.42 30.95 -23.69
N ASP A 100 -36.65 31.80 -24.39
CA ASP A 100 -35.23 31.54 -24.69
C ASP A 100 -34.41 31.39 -23.41
N ARG A 101 -34.61 32.29 -22.44
CA ARG A 101 -33.94 32.19 -21.13
C ARG A 101 -34.36 30.95 -20.34
N ARG A 102 -35.62 30.51 -20.47
CA ARG A 102 -36.09 29.29 -19.80
C ARG A 102 -35.40 28.05 -20.38
N ILE A 103 -35.26 27.98 -21.70
CA ILE A 103 -34.55 26.88 -22.38
C ILE A 103 -33.08 26.87 -21.97
N ALA A 104 -32.41 28.02 -21.98
CA ALA A 104 -31.00 28.11 -21.55
C ALA A 104 -30.79 27.69 -20.08
N ARG A 105 -31.70 28.04 -19.17
CA ARG A 105 -31.66 27.55 -17.78
C ARG A 105 -31.82 26.04 -17.66
N LEU A 106 -32.68 25.44 -18.50
CA LEU A 106 -32.80 23.98 -18.54
C LEU A 106 -31.52 23.31 -19.06
N GLN A 107 -30.82 23.95 -20.01
CA GLN A 107 -29.52 23.48 -20.50
C GLN A 107 -28.45 23.54 -19.40
N ILE A 108 -28.37 24.64 -18.65
CA ILE A 108 -27.47 24.76 -17.49
C ILE A 108 -27.77 23.66 -16.47
N SER A 109 -29.04 23.48 -16.08
CA SER A 109 -29.40 22.43 -15.13
C SER A 109 -29.06 21.03 -15.63
N ALA A 110 -29.18 20.77 -16.94
CA ALA A 110 -28.74 19.51 -17.53
C ALA A 110 -27.22 19.34 -17.49
N ALA A 111 -26.46 20.40 -17.73
CA ALA A 111 -24.99 20.40 -17.65
C ALA A 111 -24.48 20.25 -16.22
N GLU A 112 -25.12 20.91 -15.23
CA GLU A 112 -24.84 20.71 -13.80
C GLU A 112 -25.00 19.24 -13.37
N LEU A 113 -26.06 18.58 -13.86
CA LEU A 113 -26.26 17.15 -13.62
C LEU A 113 -25.17 16.29 -14.28
N GLN A 114 -24.64 16.70 -15.43
CA GLN A 114 -23.52 16.01 -16.07
C GLN A 114 -22.21 16.19 -15.29
N VAL A 115 -21.92 17.41 -14.82
CA VAL A 115 -20.76 17.68 -13.95
C VAL A 115 -20.85 16.80 -12.71
N LYS A 116 -21.99 16.80 -12.02
CA LYS A 116 -22.20 15.98 -10.83
C LYS A 116 -22.06 14.48 -11.10
N ALA A 117 -22.50 14.01 -12.27
CA ALA A 117 -22.30 12.63 -12.68
C ALA A 117 -20.83 12.30 -12.94
N ALA A 118 -20.07 13.24 -13.52
CA ALA A 118 -18.65 13.10 -13.77
C ALA A 118 -17.83 13.16 -12.47
N GLU A 119 -18.15 14.07 -11.54
CA GLU A 119 -17.56 14.12 -10.19
C GLU A 119 -17.72 12.78 -9.47
N ALA A 120 -18.91 12.18 -9.51
CA ALA A 120 -19.15 10.86 -8.93
C ALA A 120 -18.34 9.74 -9.62
N GLN A 121 -18.02 9.88 -10.90
CA GLN A 121 -17.14 8.95 -11.61
C GLN A 121 -15.68 9.13 -11.21
N VAL A 122 -15.23 10.37 -11.01
CA VAL A 122 -13.90 10.68 -10.48
C VAL A 122 -13.75 10.08 -9.09
N GLU A 123 -14.69 10.34 -8.18
CA GLU A 123 -14.68 9.76 -6.83
C GLU A 123 -14.61 8.22 -6.86
N ALA A 124 -15.40 7.58 -7.73
CA ALA A 124 -15.34 6.13 -7.91
C ALA A 124 -13.98 5.65 -8.43
N ALA A 125 -13.35 6.39 -9.35
CA ALA A 125 -12.05 6.07 -9.90
C ALA A 125 -10.90 6.31 -8.89
N GLU A 126 -11.00 7.34 -8.06
CA GLU A 126 -10.07 7.61 -6.95
C GLU A 126 -10.10 6.46 -5.94
N LEU A 127 -11.29 6.02 -5.55
CA LEU A 127 -11.45 4.85 -4.67
C LEU A 127 -10.84 3.59 -5.29
N ALA A 128 -11.01 3.38 -6.60
CA ALA A 128 -10.39 2.26 -7.30
C ALA A 128 -8.85 2.35 -7.30
N VAL A 129 -8.30 3.55 -7.46
CA VAL A 129 -6.85 3.80 -7.33
C VAL A 129 -6.38 3.48 -5.92
N ASP A 130 -7.11 3.87 -4.89
CA ASP A 130 -6.71 3.62 -3.51
C ASP A 130 -6.76 2.14 -3.14
N VAL A 131 -7.78 1.40 -3.60
CA VAL A 131 -7.81 -0.06 -3.49
C VAL A 131 -6.61 -0.70 -4.19
N ALA A 132 -6.27 -0.24 -5.41
CA ALA A 132 -5.12 -0.76 -6.14
C ALA A 132 -3.78 -0.40 -5.47
N LYS A 133 -3.65 0.79 -4.85
CA LYS A 133 -2.48 1.15 -4.05
C LYS A 133 -2.33 0.24 -2.84
N GLN A 134 -3.42 -0.04 -2.12
CA GLN A 134 -3.39 -0.95 -0.97
C GLN A 134 -2.95 -2.36 -1.38
N ALA A 135 -3.42 -2.85 -2.53
CA ALA A 135 -2.99 -4.15 -3.06
C ALA A 135 -1.48 -4.17 -3.40
N VAL A 136 -0.93 -3.06 -3.90
CA VAL A 136 0.53 -2.92 -4.13
C VAL A 136 1.28 -2.94 -2.81
N GLU A 137 0.83 -2.19 -1.80
CA GLU A 137 1.49 -2.17 -0.48
C GLU A 137 1.42 -3.54 0.20
N GLU A 138 0.28 -4.23 0.13
CA GLU A 138 0.17 -5.61 0.65
C GLU A 138 1.13 -6.56 -0.07
N ALA A 139 1.26 -6.45 -1.39
CA ALA A 139 2.21 -7.26 -2.16
C ALA A 139 3.67 -6.93 -1.81
N LYS A 140 3.98 -5.67 -1.52
CA LYS A 140 5.32 -5.25 -1.05
C LYS A 140 5.62 -5.74 0.36
N SER A 141 4.66 -5.65 1.30
CA SER A 141 4.84 -6.17 2.66
C SER A 141 5.09 -7.67 2.66
N LYS A 142 4.46 -8.42 1.74
CA LYS A 142 4.77 -9.86 1.57
C LYS A 142 6.19 -10.12 1.01
N LEU A 143 6.79 -9.13 0.35
CA LEU A 143 8.18 -9.17 -0.12
C LEU A 143 9.17 -8.58 0.90
N GLU A 144 8.70 -8.02 2.02
CA GLU A 144 9.61 -7.48 3.03
C GLU A 144 10.45 -8.61 3.62
N ILE A 145 11.73 -8.28 3.76
CA ILE A 145 12.74 -9.14 4.37
C ILE A 145 12.69 -8.84 5.86
N GLU A 146 12.40 -9.85 6.68
CA GLU A 146 12.46 -9.71 8.13
C GLU A 146 13.90 -9.87 8.60
N THR A 147 14.38 -8.91 9.38
CA THR A 147 15.71 -8.99 10.01
C THR A 147 15.54 -9.02 11.52
N ILE A 148 16.02 -10.08 12.16
CA ILE A 148 16.09 -10.12 13.63
C ILE A 148 17.35 -9.38 14.06
N THR A 149 17.17 -8.43 14.97
CA THR A 149 18.26 -7.71 15.64
C THR A 149 18.29 -7.99 17.14
N ALA A 150 19.47 -7.96 17.75
CA ALA A 150 19.59 -8.14 19.20
C ALA A 150 18.98 -6.95 19.99
N PRO A 151 18.13 -7.21 21.01
CA PRO A 151 17.48 -6.16 21.80
C PRO A 151 18.38 -5.53 22.87
N PHE A 152 19.54 -6.13 23.15
CA PHE A 152 20.55 -5.64 24.09
C PHE A 152 21.90 -6.30 23.82
N ASP A 153 22.97 -5.72 24.39
CA ASP A 153 24.30 -6.32 24.38
C ASP A 153 24.30 -7.65 25.18
N GLY A 154 24.73 -8.75 24.56
CA GLY A 154 24.64 -10.08 25.16
C GLY A 154 25.51 -11.13 24.47
N VAL A 155 25.33 -12.39 24.85
CA VAL A 155 26.01 -13.54 24.23
C VAL A 155 24.95 -14.49 23.74
N VAL A 156 25.05 -14.93 22.49
CA VAL A 156 24.11 -15.89 21.92
C VAL A 156 24.27 -17.23 22.64
N THR A 157 23.21 -17.70 23.29
CA THR A 157 23.21 -18.94 24.08
C THR A 157 22.76 -20.15 23.27
N SER A 158 21.85 -19.95 22.31
CA SER A 158 21.44 -20.98 21.35
C SER A 158 20.91 -20.36 20.05
N VAL A 159 21.17 -21.04 18.92
CA VAL A 159 20.62 -20.70 17.60
C VAL A 159 19.92 -21.93 17.04
N ASP A 160 18.59 -21.95 17.08
CA ASP A 160 17.79 -23.10 16.62
C ASP A 160 17.35 -22.98 15.14
N VAL A 161 18.15 -22.31 14.29
CA VAL A 161 17.88 -22.09 12.86
C VAL A 161 19.14 -22.25 12.02
N GLU A 162 19.01 -22.82 10.82
CA GLU A 162 20.10 -22.93 9.84
C GLU A 162 19.79 -22.15 8.55
N GLU A 163 20.84 -21.75 7.82
CA GLU A 163 20.69 -21.14 6.50
C GLU A 163 19.93 -22.08 5.56
N GLY A 164 18.86 -21.58 4.93
CA GLY A 164 18.01 -22.36 4.05
C GLY A 164 16.82 -23.04 4.73
N ASP A 165 16.69 -22.98 6.06
CA ASP A 165 15.49 -23.45 6.76
C ASP A 165 14.25 -22.62 6.37
N ILE A 166 13.09 -23.29 6.35
CA ILE A 166 11.79 -22.65 6.09
C ILE A 166 11.06 -22.55 7.42
N ILE A 167 10.86 -21.33 7.89
CA ILE A 167 10.08 -21.02 9.09
C ILE A 167 8.60 -20.91 8.69
N PRO A 168 7.71 -21.79 9.19
CA PRO A 168 6.28 -21.64 8.97
C PRO A 168 5.70 -20.51 9.83
N ASP A 169 4.70 -19.82 9.29
CA ASP A 169 3.92 -18.72 9.90
C ASP A 169 3.20 -19.07 11.23
N SER A 170 3.42 -20.26 11.79
CA SER A 170 2.70 -20.79 12.96
C SER A 170 3.56 -21.41 14.06
N GLY A 171 4.88 -21.23 14.08
CA GLY A 171 5.60 -21.38 15.36
C GLY A 171 7.08 -21.70 15.35
N MET A 172 7.81 -20.80 16.01
CA MET A 172 8.97 -21.02 16.89
C MET A 172 10.23 -21.62 16.28
N SER A 173 10.95 -20.78 15.54
CA SER A 173 12.40 -20.70 15.64
C SER A 173 12.79 -19.72 16.74
N GLN A 174 13.63 -20.15 17.68
CA GLN A 174 14.08 -19.35 18.83
C GLN A 174 15.58 -19.07 18.68
N VAL A 175 15.96 -17.79 18.76
CA VAL A 175 17.34 -17.38 19.06
C VAL A 175 17.32 -16.85 20.49
N THR A 176 18.16 -17.41 21.36
CA THR A 176 18.19 -17.04 22.79
C THR A 176 19.47 -16.30 23.12
N ILE A 177 19.35 -15.10 23.70
CA ILE A 177 20.47 -14.22 24.12
C ILE A 177 20.40 -13.95 25.61
#